data_AF-A0A3L7N311-F1
#
_entry.id   AF-A0A3L7N311-F1
#
_cell.length_a   1.000
_cell.length_b   1.000
_cell.length_c   1.000
_cell.angle_alpha   90.00
_cell.angle_beta   90.00
_cell.angle_gamma   90.00
#
_symmetry.space_group_name_H-M   'P 1'
#
loop_
_entity.id
_entity.type
_entity.pdbx_description
1 polymer ?
#
loop_
_entity_poly.entity_id
_entity_poly.type
_entity_poly.pdbx_seq_one_letter_code
_entity_poly.pdbx_strand_id
1 'polypeptide(L)' 'MNDEIIEEVYAIRDAHAAKFRYDLRAIYEDLKKTEAEHIAAGHPFISQLSEPMIVSEHPNVRFVK' A
#
# COMPACT_ATOMS: atom_id res chain seq x y z
N MET A 1 -11.39 -15.80 -15.39
CA MET A 1 -11.51 -15.94 -13.93
C MET A 1 -11.49 -14.52 -13.41
N ASN A 2 -12.66 -13.95 -13.19
CA ASN A 2 -12.79 -12.58 -12.71
C ASN A 2 -13.04 -12.67 -11.21
N ASP A 3 -12.11 -12.14 -10.43
CA ASP A 3 -12.23 -12.07 -8.98
C ASP A 3 -12.95 -10.75 -8.66
N GLU A 4 -14.13 -10.86 -8.05
CA GLU A 4 -14.99 -9.72 -7.73
C GLU A 4 -14.27 -8.70 -6.82
N ILE A 5 -13.37 -9.15 -5.94
CA ILE A 5 -12.57 -8.26 -5.09
C ILE A 5 -11.57 -7.45 -5.93
N ILE A 6 -10.94 -8.09 -6.92
CA ILE A 6 -9.97 -7.41 -7.78
C ILE A 6 -10.65 -6.32 -8.63
N GLU A 7 -11.83 -6.62 -9.17
CA GLU A 7 -12.60 -5.67 -9.97
C GLU A 7 -13.02 -4.43 -9.15
N GLU A 8 -13.47 -4.63 -7.91
CA GLU A 8 -13.81 -3.52 -7.00
C GLU A 8 -12.57 -2.64 -6.71
N VAL A 9 -11.45 -3.27 -6.39
CA VAL A 9 -10.18 -2.54 -6.13
C VAL A 9 -9.76 -1.73 -7.35
N TYR A 10 -9.88 -2.28 -8.56
CA TYR A 10 -9.58 -1.55 -9.78
C TYR A 10 -10.53 -0.39 -10.03
N ALA A 11 -11.83 -0.56 -9.80
CA ALA A 11 -12.80 0.51 -9.93
C ALA A 11 -12.53 1.66 -8.95
N ILE A 12 -12.21 1.36 -7.68
CA ILE A 12 -11.88 2.37 -6.67
C ILE A 12 -10.60 3.12 -7.05
N ARG A 13 -9.55 2.39 -7.47
CA ARG A 13 -8.28 2.98 -7.89
C ARG A 13 -8.46 3.90 -9.10
N ASP A 14 -9.22 3.47 -10.10
CA ASP A 14 -9.48 4.24 -11.31
C ASP A 14 -10.25 5.52 -11.00
N ALA A 15 -11.33 5.40 -10.21
CA ALA A 15 -12.11 6.53 -9.76
C ALA A 15 -11.30 7.54 -8.93
N HIS A 16 -10.34 7.08 -8.11
CA HIS A 16 -9.42 7.97 -7.39
C HIS A 16 -8.46 8.67 -8.36
N ALA A 17 -7.78 7.93 -9.22
CA ALA A 17 -6.83 8.49 -10.19
C ALA A 17 -7.47 9.50 -11.17
N ALA A 18 -8.71 9.23 -11.61
CA ALA A 18 -9.45 10.12 -12.50
C ALA A 18 -9.68 11.51 -11.88
N LYS A 19 -9.89 11.61 -10.56
CA LYS A 19 -10.02 12.91 -9.85
C LYS A 19 -8.77 13.77 -9.97
N PHE A 20 -7.61 13.14 -10.14
CA PHE A 20 -6.31 13.80 -10.31
C PHE A 20 -5.85 13.86 -11.76
N ARG A 21 -6.70 13.50 -12.73
CA ARG A 21 -6.32 13.39 -14.16
C ARG A 21 -5.11 12.48 -14.36
N TYR A 22 -5.00 11.44 -13.54
CA TYR A 22 -3.89 10.49 -13.54
C TYR A 22 -2.50 11.12 -13.29
N ASP A 23 -2.45 12.31 -12.69
CA ASP A 23 -1.19 12.90 -12.24
C ASP A 23 -0.66 12.15 -11.01
N LEU A 24 0.40 11.36 -11.24
CA LEU A 24 1.02 10.54 -10.20
C LEU A 24 1.55 11.35 -9.02
N ARG A 25 2.02 12.59 -9.25
CA ARG A 25 2.53 13.44 -8.16
C ARG A 25 1.38 13.92 -7.30
N ALA A 26 0.29 14.38 -7.92
CA ALA A 26 -0.89 14.84 -7.18
C ALA A 26 -1.53 13.72 -6.37
N ILE A 27 -1.60 12.50 -6.92
CA ILE A 27 -2.07 11.31 -6.20
C ILE A 27 -1.18 10.99 -5.00
N TYR A 28 0.15 11.03 -5.17
CA TYR A 28 1.10 10.79 -4.09
C TYR A 28 0.93 11.78 -2.93
N GLU A 29 0.84 13.08 -3.24
CA GLU A 29 0.66 14.11 -2.23
C GLU A 29 -0.67 13.95 -1.46
N ASP A 30 -1.75 13.58 -2.16
CA ASP A 30 -3.05 13.28 -1.54
C ASP A 30 -2.94 12.09 -0.56
N LEU A 31 -2.32 11.00 -0.98
CA LEU A 31 -2.12 9.82 -0.13
C LEU A 31 -1.29 10.15 1.13
N LYS A 32 -0.22 10.94 0.99
CA LYS A 32 0.61 11.35 2.14
C LYS A 32 -0.15 12.27 3.10
N LYS A 33 -1.03 13.14 2.57
CA LYS A 33 -1.89 13.97 3.38
C LYS A 33 -2.89 13.11 4.18
N THR A 34 -3.60 12.20 3.53
CA THR A 34 -4.55 11.30 4.20
C THR A 34 -3.87 10.39 5.22
N GLU A 35 -2.66 9.89 4.92
CA GLU A 35 -1.85 9.15 5.89
C GLU A 35 -1.59 9.98 7.17
N ALA A 36 -1.15 11.23 7.02
CA ALA A 36 -0.89 12.11 8.16
C ALA A 36 -2.17 12.41 8.96
N GLU A 37 -3.30 12.61 8.30
CA GLU A 37 -4.61 12.82 8.93
C GLU A 37 -5.04 11.57 9.73
N HIS A 38 -4.89 10.38 9.17
CA HIS A 38 -5.20 9.12 9.85
C HIS A 38 -4.28 8.88 11.05
N ILE A 39 -2.98 9.15 10.92
CA ILE A 39 -2.03 9.08 12.04
C ILE A 39 -2.47 10.05 13.15
N ALA A 40 -2.81 11.30 12.80
CA ALA A 40 -3.25 12.30 13.77
C ALA A 40 -4.58 11.93 14.45
N ALA A 41 -5.47 11.23 13.74
CA ALA A 41 -6.71 10.69 14.28
C ALA A 41 -6.52 9.40 15.11
N GLY A 42 -5.28 8.90 15.25
CA GLY A 42 -4.94 7.74 16.07
C GLY A 42 -5.16 6.38 15.39
N HIS A 43 -5.30 6.34 14.06
CA HIS A 43 -5.36 5.07 13.34
C HIS A 43 -4.01 4.31 13.45
N PRO A 44 -4.03 2.97 13.54
CA PRO A 44 -2.80 2.19 13.54
C PRO A 44 -2.00 2.43 12.26
N PHE A 45 -0.80 2.97 12.41
CA PHE A 45 0.16 3.11 11.33
C PHE A 45 1.21 2.00 11.44
N ILE A 46 1.28 1.15 10.42
CA ILE A 46 2.27 0.08 10.34
C ILE A 46 3.38 0.56 9.43
N SER A 47 4.55 0.83 10.00
CA SER A 47 5.74 1.14 9.20
C SER A 47 6.09 -0.08 8.33
N GLN A 48 6.38 0.17 7.05
CA GLN A 48 7.02 -0.85 6.22
C GLN A 48 8.37 -1.17 6.87
N LEU A 49 8.51 -2.40 7.35
CA LEU A 49 9.68 -2.95 8.05
C LEU A 49 10.98 -2.30 7.56
N SER A 50 11.61 -1.50 8.42
CA SER A 50 12.95 -0.95 8.20
C SER A 50 14.06 -1.94 8.56
N GLU A 51 13.69 -3.16 8.97
CA GLU A 51 14.66 -4.22 9.20
C GLU A 51 15.30 -4.57 7.84
N PRO A 52 16.64 -4.52 7.74
CA PRO A 52 17.29 -5.03 6.54
C PRO A 52 16.83 -6.47 6.38
N MET A 53 16.31 -6.82 5.20
CA MET A 53 16.02 -8.21 4.86
C MET A 53 17.22 -9.05 5.32
N ILE A 54 17.03 -9.91 6.31
CA ILE A 54 18.03 -10.92 6.64
C ILE A 54 18.07 -11.83 5.43
N VAL A 55 18.99 -11.54 4.50
CA VAL A 55 19.35 -12.47 3.44
C VAL A 55 19.99 -13.64 4.16
N SER A 56 19.25 -14.73 4.32
CA SER A 56 19.80 -15.96 4.88
C SER A 56 21.02 -16.36 4.07
N GLU A 57 22.19 -16.49 4.72
CA GLU A 57 23.39 -17.08 4.09
C GLU A 57 23.18 -18.55 3.71
N HIS A 58 22.07 -19.17 4.13
CA HIS A 58 21.77 -20.59 3.96
C HIS A 58 20.46 -20.74 3.17
N PRO A 59 20.51 -21.10 1.86
CA PRO A 59 19.37 -20.99 0.95
C PRO A 59 18.25 -22.03 1.13
N ASN A 60 18.28 -22.86 2.17
CA ASN A 60 17.37 -24.02 2.32
C ASN A 60 16.53 -24.07 3.61
N VAL A 61 16.44 -22.98 4.38
CA VAL A 61 15.57 -22.98 5.56
C VAL A 61 14.18 -22.45 5.18
N ARG A 62 13.20 -23.36 5.05
CA ARG A 62 11.77 -23.01 5.04
C ARG A 62 11.33 -22.74 6.48
N PHE A 63 10.87 -21.53 6.76
CA PHE A 63 10.13 -21.25 7.99
C PHE A 63 8.76 -21.94 7.89
N VAL A 64 8.61 -23.05 8.60
CA VAL A 64 7.29 -23.60 8.91
C VAL A 64 6.83 -22.93 10.21
N LYS A 65 5.55 -22.53 10.21
CA LYS A 65 4.89 -21.71 11.25
C LYS A 65 5.10 -22.24 12.67
#